data_AF-A0A7C8ZBQ1-F1
#
_entry.id   AF-A0A7C8ZBQ1-F1
#
_cell.length_a   1.000
_cell.length_b   1.000
_cell.length_c   1.000
_cell.angle_alpha   90.00
_cell.angle_beta   90.00
_cell.angle_gamma   90.00
#
_symmetry.space_group_name_H-M   'P 1'
#
loop_
_entity.id
_entity.type
_entity.pdbx_description
1 polymer ?
#
loop_
_entity_poly.entity_id
_entity_poly.type
_entity_poly.pdbx_seq_one_letter_code
_entity_poly.pdbx_strand_id
1 'polypeptide(L)'
;QKMPEGSWKCNKCGNINYPFRTKCNRQNCGADKPSEEDKPSSSPPADGNEQVCGVVFSCVLFHSFFVSLFSLVNCVYSNLTMIGFDIYNFWIFNERHRLCFPSFVYSDVVCLLICNCLLFQ
;
A
#
# COMPACT_ATOMS: atom_id res chain seq x y z
N GLN A 1 11.04 34.08 12.71
CA GLN A 1 10.47 35.30 13.33
C GLN A 1 9.07 35.50 12.75
N LYS A 2 8.01 35.30 13.55
CA LYS A 2 6.63 35.30 13.08
C LYS A 2 6.23 36.74 12.72
N MET A 3 5.59 36.95 11.56
CA MET A 3 5.12 38.28 11.17
C MET A 3 4.09 38.78 12.21
N PRO A 4 4.20 40.03 12.70
CA PRO A 4 3.19 40.60 13.59
C PRO A 4 1.81 40.55 12.95
N GLU A 5 0.79 40.16 13.71
CA GLU A 5 -0.58 40.10 13.22
C GLU A 5 -1.04 41.46 12.69
N GLY A 6 -1.66 41.47 11.51
CA GLY A 6 -2.11 42.69 10.82
C GLY A 6 -0.99 43.48 10.10
N SER A 7 0.25 42.99 10.08
CA SER A 7 1.30 43.61 9.25
C SER A 7 0.96 43.48 7.76
N TRP A 8 1.32 44.52 6.97
CA TRP A 8 1.06 44.55 5.54
C TRP A 8 2.36 44.64 4.75
N LYS A 9 2.41 43.93 3.61
CA LYS A 9 3.57 43.91 2.72
C LYS A 9 3.41 44.99 1.65
N CYS A 10 4.45 45.78 1.45
CA CYS A 10 4.46 46.78 0.39
C CYS A 10 4.60 46.12 -0.99
N ASN A 11 3.65 46.39 -1.90
CA ASN A 11 3.67 45.84 -3.26
C ASN A 11 4.82 46.37 -4.12
N LYS A 12 5.37 47.55 -3.82
CA LYS A 12 6.47 48.14 -4.60
C LYS A 12 7.84 47.59 -4.24
N CYS A 13 8.09 47.34 -2.95
CA CYS A 13 9.45 47.02 -2.47
C CYS A 13 9.53 45.76 -1.59
N GLY A 14 8.40 45.11 -1.32
CA GLY A 14 8.32 43.90 -0.51
C GLY A 14 8.55 44.09 0.99
N ASN A 15 8.76 45.32 1.49
CA ASN A 15 8.96 45.59 2.91
C ASN A 15 7.68 45.32 3.72
N ILE A 16 7.82 44.65 4.87
CA ILE A 16 6.71 44.41 5.81
C ILE A 16 6.60 45.61 6.74
N ASN A 17 5.42 46.22 6.80
CA ASN A 17 5.13 47.39 7.62
C ASN A 17 4.11 47.05 8.70
N TYR A 18 4.16 47.76 9.82
CA TYR A 18 3.20 47.56 10.91
C TYR A 18 1.77 48.01 10.52
N PRO A 19 0.71 47.40 11.09
CA PRO A 19 -0.69 47.65 10.71
C PRO A 19 -1.11 49.12 10.73
N PHE A 20 -0.58 49.89 11.70
CA PHE A 20 -0.86 51.30 11.91
C PHE A 20 -0.19 52.24 10.89
N ARG A 21 0.74 51.73 10.07
CA ARG A 21 1.40 52.52 9.04
C ARG A 21 0.51 52.62 7.83
N THR A 22 0.20 53.84 7.42
CA THR A 22 -0.49 54.15 6.15
C THR A 22 0.46 54.25 4.97
N LYS A 23 1.77 54.33 5.22
CA LYS A 23 2.83 54.39 4.20
C LYS A 23 3.97 53.44 4.52
N CYS A 24 4.69 53.01 3.48
CA CYS A 24 5.84 52.13 3.64
C CYS A 24 6.98 52.85 4.38
N ASN A 25 7.53 52.22 5.41
CA ASN A 25 8.64 52.73 6.22
C ASN A 25 10.01 52.65 5.52
N ARG A 26 10.08 52.12 4.29
CA ARG A 26 11.34 52.05 3.56
C ARG A 26 11.68 53.44 3.01
N GLN A 27 12.87 53.94 3.34
CA GLN A 27 13.34 55.30 3.02
C GLN A 27 13.19 55.65 1.52
N ASN A 28 13.42 54.69 0.62
CA ASN A 28 13.33 54.90 -0.83
C ASN A 28 12.00 54.44 -1.46
N CYS A 29 10.94 54.20 -0.67
CA CYS A 29 9.67 53.70 -1.20
C CYS A 29 8.49 54.64 -0.92
N GLY A 30 8.19 54.90 0.36
CA GLY A 30 7.08 55.78 0.77
C GLY A 30 5.67 55.41 0.24
N ALA A 31 5.49 54.23 -0.37
CA ALA A 31 4.23 53.84 -1.01
C ALA A 31 3.08 53.74 -0.01
N ASP A 32 1.88 54.15 -0.44
CA ASP A 32 0.67 54.06 0.39
C ASP A 32 0.25 52.61 0.63
N LYS A 33 -0.39 52.39 1.77
CA LYS A 33 -0.96 51.10 2.17
C LYS A 33 -2.03 50.72 1.12
N PRO A 34 -1.98 49.50 0.55
CA PRO A 34 -2.99 49.07 -0.40
C PRO A 34 -4.36 49.09 0.29
N SER A 35 -5.35 49.68 -0.38
CA SER A 35 -6.74 49.61 0.06
C SER A 35 -7.18 48.14 0.04
N GLU A 36 -8.10 47.74 0.91
CA GLU A 36 -8.61 46.36 0.96
C GLU A 36 -9.29 45.94 -0.36
N GLU A 37 -9.59 46.91 -1.23
CA GLU A 37 -10.26 46.75 -2.52
C GLU A 37 -9.28 46.41 -3.66
N ASP A 38 -7.97 46.66 -3.50
CA ASP A 38 -6.94 46.44 -4.52
C ASP A 38 -6.11 45.16 -4.29
N LYS A 39 -6.75 44.05 -3.92
CA LYS A 39 -6.06 42.77 -3.71
C LYS A 39 -6.15 41.87 -4.96
N PRO A 40 -5.09 41.71 -5.77
CA PRO A 40 -5.00 40.55 -6.65
C PRO A 40 -4.95 39.32 -5.74
N SER A 41 -5.91 38.43 -5.93
CA SER A 41 -5.99 37.11 -5.32
C SER A 41 -4.70 36.31 -5.57
N SER A 42 -3.69 36.46 -4.71
CA SER A 42 -2.62 35.49 -4.56
C SER A 42 -3.04 34.46 -3.51
N SER A 43 -3.42 33.31 -4.04
CA SER A 43 -3.50 31.95 -3.47
C SER A 43 -2.96 31.68 -2.04
N PRO A 44 -3.57 30.72 -1.31
CA PRO A 44 -3.07 30.26 -0.01
C PRO A 44 -1.70 29.57 -0.12
N PRO A 45 -0.92 29.48 0.97
CA PRO A 45 0.42 28.90 0.96
C PRO A 45 0.35 27.41 0.62
N ALA A 46 0.96 27.02 -0.48
CA ALA A 46 1.27 25.64 -0.82
C ALA A 46 2.49 25.20 0.01
N ASP A 47 2.25 24.53 1.13
CA ASP A 47 3.23 23.64 1.76
C ASP A 47 2.50 22.72 2.75
N GLY A 48 2.30 21.46 2.37
CA GLY A 48 1.71 20.43 3.27
C GLY A 48 0.88 19.34 2.59
N ASN A 49 0.42 19.54 1.36
CA ASN A 49 -0.41 18.57 0.63
C ASN A 49 0.39 17.53 -0.18
N GLU A 50 1.62 17.86 -0.59
CA GLU A 50 2.46 16.94 -1.39
C GLU A 50 3.03 15.79 -0.53
N GLN A 51 3.42 16.08 0.72
CA GLN A 51 3.93 15.08 1.66
C GLN A 51 2.83 14.10 2.13
N VAL A 52 1.60 14.59 2.33
CA VAL A 52 0.46 13.76 2.73
C VAL A 52 0.09 12.76 1.64
N CYS A 53 0.13 13.15 0.36
CA CYS A 53 -0.16 12.25 -0.75
C CYS A 53 0.87 11.11 -0.86
N GLY A 54 2.16 11.42 -0.71
CA GLY A 54 3.23 10.40 -0.76
C GLY A 54 3.15 9.38 0.38
N VAL A 55 2.84 9.82 1.60
CA VAL A 55 2.67 8.92 2.76
C VAL A 55 1.46 8.02 2.58
N VAL A 56 0.31 8.57 2.16
CA VAL A 56 -0.91 7.78 1.93
C VAL A 56 -0.68 6.75 0.82
N PHE A 57 -0.03 7.14 -0.28
CA PHE A 57 0.29 6.22 -1.38
C PHE A 57 1.21 5.07 -0.91
N SER A 58 2.24 5.41 -0.13
CA SER A 58 3.19 4.43 0.42
C SER A 58 2.50 3.45 1.39
N CYS A 59 1.60 3.93 2.24
CA CYS A 59 0.80 3.09 3.15
C CYS A 59 -0.14 2.14 2.39
N VAL A 60 -0.79 2.61 1.33
CA VAL A 60 -1.71 1.77 0.52
C VAL A 60 -0.94 0.67 -0.21
N LEU A 61 0.22 0.98 -0.79
CA LEU A 61 1.07 -0.01 -1.44
C LEU A 61 1.57 -1.07 -0.44
N PHE A 62 2.02 -0.63 0.74
CA PHE A 62 2.47 -1.54 1.79
C PHE A 62 1.34 -2.44 2.28
N HIS A 63 0.17 -1.88 2.56
CA HIS A 63 -0.99 -2.66 2.98
C HIS A 63 -1.41 -3.67 1.91
N SER A 64 -1.44 -3.26 0.65
CA SER A 64 -1.79 -4.14 -0.48
C SER A 64 -0.81 -5.29 -0.63
N PHE A 65 0.51 -5.03 -0.48
CA PHE A 65 1.54 -6.05 -0.51
C PHE A 65 1.38 -7.06 0.64
N PHE A 66 1.16 -6.58 1.87
CA PHE A 66 1.00 -7.45 3.05
C PHE A 66 -0.25 -8.32 2.96
N VAL A 67 -1.37 -7.77 2.50
CA VAL A 67 -2.60 -8.55 2.28
C VAL A 67 -2.35 -9.62 1.23
N SER A 68 -1.71 -9.29 0.11
CA SER A 68 -1.39 -10.25 -0.95
C SER A 68 -0.47 -11.37 -0.44
N LEU A 69 0.57 -11.02 0.33
CA LEU A 69 1.50 -12.00 0.90
C LEU A 69 0.79 -12.93 1.88
N PHE A 70 -0.03 -12.37 2.77
CA PHE A 70 -0.82 -13.16 3.72
C PHE A 70 -1.76 -14.13 2.99
N SER A 71 -2.48 -13.68 1.97
CA SER A 71 -3.34 -14.54 1.15
C SER A 71 -2.57 -15.67 0.47
N LEU A 72 -1.37 -15.39 -0.08
CA LEU A 72 -0.53 -16.41 -0.70
C LEU A 72 -0.03 -17.46 0.32
N VAL A 73 0.42 -17.03 1.49
CA VAL A 73 0.88 -17.94 2.55
C VAL A 73 -0.25 -18.86 3.00
N ASN A 74 -1.45 -18.31 3.25
CA ASN A 74 -2.61 -19.12 3.61
C ASN A 74 -3.01 -20.08 2.47
N CYS A 75 -2.98 -19.63 1.22
CA CYS A 75 -3.26 -20.48 0.07
C CYS A 75 -2.28 -21.67 -0.01
N VAL A 76 -0.97 -21.41 0.12
CA VAL A 76 0.05 -22.47 0.14
C VAL A 76 -0.15 -23.41 1.32
N TYR A 77 -0.42 -22.88 2.51
CA TYR A 77 -0.68 -23.68 3.70
C TYR A 77 -1.92 -24.59 3.50
N SER A 78 -3.02 -24.04 2.99
CA SER A 78 -4.23 -24.81 2.68
C SER A 78 -3.96 -25.90 1.64
N ASN A 79 -3.22 -25.61 0.57
CA ASN A 79 -2.84 -26.62 -0.43
C ASN A 79 -1.96 -27.73 0.19
N LEU A 80 -0.99 -27.37 1.04
CA LEU A 80 -0.15 -28.35 1.74
C LEU A 80 -0.97 -29.21 2.71
N THR A 81 -1.95 -28.62 3.42
CA THR A 81 -2.85 -29.38 4.29
C THR A 81 -3.76 -30.31 3.50
N MET A 82 -4.19 -29.91 2.30
CA MET A 82 -5.01 -30.77 1.43
C MET A 82 -4.22 -31.92 0.86
N ILE A 83 -3.01 -31.67 0.35
CA ILE A 83 -2.07 -32.72 -0.09
C ILE A 83 -1.76 -33.66 1.09
N GLY A 84 -1.54 -33.12 2.30
CA GLY A 84 -1.33 -33.92 3.50
C GLY A 84 -2.54 -34.80 3.86
N PHE A 85 -3.76 -34.27 3.72
CA PHE A 85 -4.99 -35.02 3.92
C PHE A 85 -5.14 -36.12 2.86
N ASP A 86 -4.88 -35.84 1.59
CA ASP A 86 -4.95 -36.84 0.51
C ASP A 86 -3.91 -37.96 0.71
N ILE A 87 -2.67 -37.61 1.07
CA ILE A 87 -1.62 -38.58 1.40
C ILE A 87 -2.01 -39.41 2.63
N TYR A 88 -2.56 -38.78 3.68
CA TYR A 88 -3.01 -39.49 4.88
C TYR A 88 -4.16 -40.46 4.57
N ASN A 89 -5.15 -40.03 3.79
CA ASN A 89 -6.26 -40.90 3.38
C ASN A 89 -5.77 -42.02 2.46
N PHE A 90 -4.84 -41.75 1.54
CA PHE A 90 -4.22 -42.78 0.71
C PHE A 90 -3.45 -43.81 1.55
N TRP A 91 -2.68 -43.36 2.55
CA TRP A 91 -1.98 -44.24 3.49
C TRP A 91 -2.97 -45.10 4.30
N ILE A 92 -4.03 -44.50 4.84
CA ILE A 92 -5.10 -45.22 5.57
C ILE A 92 -5.80 -46.24 4.67
N PHE A 93 -6.13 -45.87 3.43
CA PHE A 93 -6.76 -46.77 2.47
C PHE A 93 -5.85 -47.96 2.16
N ASN A 94 -4.56 -47.69 1.91
CA ASN A 94 -3.56 -48.72 1.63
C ASN A 94 -3.35 -49.64 2.84
N GLU A 95 -3.24 -49.10 4.06
CA GLU A 95 -3.06 -49.89 5.28
C GLU A 95 -4.30 -50.75 5.57
N ARG A 96 -5.51 -50.21 5.38
CA ARG A 96 -6.76 -50.98 5.51
C ARG A 96 -6.88 -52.08 4.45
N HIS A 97 -6.44 -51.81 3.22
CA HIS A 97 -6.38 -52.82 2.16
C HIS A 97 -5.34 -53.91 2.48
N ARG A 98 -4.19 -53.53 3.05
CA ARG A 98 -3.10 -54.43 3.44
C ARG A 98 -3.49 -55.36 4.60
N LEU A 99 -4.29 -54.86 5.55
CA LEU A 99 -4.84 -55.66 6.65
C LEU A 99 -5.96 -56.61 6.20
N CYS A 100 -6.78 -56.21 5.22
CA CYS A 100 -7.88 -57.03 4.71
C CYS A 100 -7.44 -58.10 3.70
N PHE A 101 -6.36 -57.88 2.94
CA PHE A 101 -5.91 -58.80 1.88
C PHE A 101 -4.37 -58.97 1.86
N PRO A 102 -3.79 -59.72 2.82
CA PRO A 102 -2.33 -59.88 2.92
C PRO A 102 -1.68 -60.68 1.77
N SER A 103 -2.46 -61.36 0.92
CA SER A 103 -1.95 -62.33 -0.05
C SER A 103 -2.11 -61.95 -1.53
N PHE A 104 -2.79 -60.84 -1.87
CA PHE A 104 -3.12 -60.48 -3.27
C PHE A 104 -2.30 -59.32 -3.86
N VAL A 105 -1.55 -58.57 -3.04
CA VAL A 105 -1.12 -57.20 -3.40
C VAL A 105 0.04 -57.13 -4.41
N TYR A 106 0.78 -58.23 -4.65
CA TYR A 106 1.96 -58.15 -5.52
C TYR A 106 1.64 -58.19 -7.03
N SER A 107 0.48 -58.73 -7.44
CA SER A 107 0.15 -58.91 -8.86
C SER A 107 -0.62 -57.73 -9.46
N ASP A 108 -1.57 -57.16 -8.72
CA ASP A 108 -2.54 -56.22 -9.31
C ASP A 108 -2.07 -54.76 -9.30
N VAL A 109 -1.26 -54.35 -8.31
CA VAL A 109 -0.70 -52.99 -8.25
C VAL A 109 0.37 -52.77 -9.33
N VAL A 110 1.15 -53.81 -9.65
CA VAL A 110 2.07 -53.81 -10.79
C VAL A 110 1.29 -53.70 -12.10
N CYS A 111 0.15 -54.37 -12.23
CA CYS A 111 -0.72 -54.24 -13.41
C CYS A 111 -1.32 -52.83 -13.57
N LEU A 112 -1.80 -52.19 -12.51
CA LEU A 112 -2.40 -50.84 -12.60
C LEU A 112 -1.37 -49.74 -12.90
N LEU A 113 -0.14 -49.88 -12.41
CA LEU A 113 0.98 -48.99 -12.77
C LEU A 113 1.42 -49.19 -14.23
N ILE A 114 1.48 -50.44 -14.72
CA ILE A 114 1.79 -50.74 -16.13
C ILE A 114 0.66 -50.26 -17.06
N CYS A 115 -0.60 -50.38 -16.64
CA CYS A 115 -1.76 -49.97 -17.45
C CYS A 115 -1.86 -48.43 -17.58
N ASN A 116 -1.50 -47.67 -16.54
CA ASN A 116 -1.41 -46.21 -16.62
C ASN A 116 -0.27 -45.72 -17.52
N CYS A 117 0.84 -46.46 -17.62
CA CYS A 117 1.91 -46.14 -18.57
C CYS A 117 1.52 -46.38 -20.05
N LEU A 118 0.63 -47.34 -20.34
CA LEU A 118 0.20 -47.66 -21.71
C LEU A 118 -0.94 -46.77 -22.23
N LEU A 119 -1.65 -46.06 -21.35
CA LEU A 119 -2.71 -45.10 -21.75
C LEU A 119 -2.16 -43.70 -22.09
N PHE A 120 -0.85 -43.46 -21.88
CA PHE A 120 -0.15 -42.22 -22.21
C PHE A 120 0.82 -42.35 -23.42
N GLN A 121 0.64 -43.37 -24.26
CA GLN A 121 1.16 -43.48 -25.63
C GLN A 121 0.00 -43.68 -26.62
#